data_AF-A0A959HLF7-F1
#
_entry.id   AF-A0A959HLF7-F1
#
_cell.length_a   1.000
_cell.length_b   1.000
_cell.length_c   1.000
_cell.angle_alpha   90.00
_cell.angle_beta   90.00
_cell.angle_gamma   90.00
#
_symmetry.space_group_name_H-M   'P 1'
#
loop_
_entity.id
_entity.type
_entity.pdbx_description
1 polymer ?
#
loop_
_entity_poly.entity_id
_entity_poly.type
_entity_poly.pdbx_seq_one_letter_code
_entity_poly.pdbx_strand_id
1 'polypeptide(L)'
;MSQRSFFVQLGMLSFGAAILLFFLNRLPQLQAYSSLSWISLAAFAGLCILMYQAGYRAAMSDNKNDFTNAVLGFTVGKMFLAILVILGYSLLAQPPDKLFIIPFFAIYLIYTIFETYFMMKLGRMNA
;
A
#
# COMPACT_ATOMS: atom_id res chain seq x y z
N MET A 1 4.98 13.26 15.32
CA MET A 1 3.57 12.90 15.05
C MET A 1 3.20 11.72 15.95
N SER A 2 2.02 11.68 16.58
CA SER A 2 1.66 10.54 17.45
C SER A 2 1.36 9.29 16.61
N GLN A 3 1.93 8.15 17.00
CA GLN A 3 1.67 6.83 16.44
C GLN A 3 0.16 6.53 16.31
N ARG A 4 -0.64 7.01 17.26
CA ARG A 4 -2.10 6.90 17.23
C ARG A 4 -2.70 7.55 15.98
N SER A 5 -2.21 8.72 15.58
CA SER A 5 -2.72 9.44 14.39
C SER A 5 -2.45 8.68 13.10
N PHE A 6 -1.34 7.94 13.01
CA PHE A 6 -1.05 7.11 11.85
C PHE A 6 -2.05 5.96 11.72
N PHE A 7 -2.23 5.17 12.79
CA PHE A 7 -3.13 4.02 12.77
C PHE A 7 -4.60 4.41 12.55
N VAL A 8 -5.04 5.55 13.10
CA VAL A 8 -6.40 6.06 12.87
C VAL A 8 -6.59 6.44 11.39
N GLN A 9 -5.65 7.17 10.80
CA GLN A 9 -5.77 7.56 9.39
C GLN A 9 -5.64 6.36 8.44
N LEU A 10 -4.75 5.41 8.75
CA LEU A 10 -4.64 4.15 8.03
C LEU A 10 -5.95 3.37 8.11
N GLY A 11 -6.54 3.24 9.30
CA GLY A 11 -7.82 2.56 9.50
C GLY A 11 -8.97 3.21 8.71
N MET A 12 -9.07 4.54 8.73
CA MET A 12 -10.07 5.28 7.95
C MET A 12 -9.87 5.08 6.44
N LEU A 13 -8.62 5.16 5.95
CA LEU A 13 -8.30 4.96 4.54
C LEU A 13 -8.55 3.52 4.10
N SER A 14 -8.14 2.54 4.90
CA SER A 14 -8.41 1.12 4.64
C SER A 14 -9.91 0.82 4.65
N PHE A 15 -10.67 1.43 5.55
CA PHE A 15 -12.13 1.31 5.59
C PHE A 15 -12.78 1.93 4.34
N GLY A 16 -12.37 3.13 3.94
CA GLY A 16 -12.83 3.76 2.69
C GLY A 16 -12.46 2.94 1.44
N ALA A 17 -11.25 2.40 1.39
CA ALA A 17 -10.80 1.52 0.33
C ALA A 17 -11.58 0.20 0.30
N ALA A 18 -11.91 -0.37 1.46
CA ALA A 18 -12.74 -1.57 1.56
C ALA A 18 -14.17 -1.32 1.06
N ILE A 19 -14.76 -0.16 1.37
CA ILE A 19 -16.07 0.26 0.82
C ILE A 19 -15.99 0.38 -0.70
N LEU A 20 -14.96 1.06 -1.22
CA LEU A 20 -14.75 1.20 -2.66
C LEU A 20 -14.64 -0.18 -3.34
N LEU A 21 -13.82 -1.08 -2.80
CA LEU A 21 -13.69 -2.44 -3.31
C LEU A 21 -14.99 -3.22 -3.20
N PHE A 22 -15.76 -3.05 -2.12
CA PHE A 22 -17.05 -3.71 -1.98
C PHE A 22 -17.99 -3.34 -3.12
N PHE A 23 -18.05 -2.06 -3.51
CA PHE A 23 -18.85 -1.63 -4.66
C PHE A 23 -18.27 -2.11 -6.00
N LEU A 24 -16.95 -2.05 -6.20
CA LEU A 24 -16.32 -2.53 -7.43
C LEU A 24 -16.52 -4.03 -7.64
N ASN A 25 -16.47 -4.84 -6.57
CA ASN A 25 -16.68 -6.28 -6.63
C ASN A 25 -18.14 -6.69 -6.90
N ARG A 26 -19.10 -5.75 -6.88
CA ARG A 26 -20.48 -6.00 -7.35
C ARG A 26 -20.61 -5.96 -8.87
N LEU A 27 -19.62 -5.41 -9.58
CA LEU A 27 -19.61 -5.42 -11.04
C LEU A 27 -19.24 -6.84 -11.54
N PRO A 28 -20.04 -7.45 -12.43
CA PRO A 28 -19.82 -8.82 -12.90
C PRO A 28 -18.41 -9.05 -13.47
N GLN A 29 -17.86 -8.01 -14.11
CA GLN A 29 -16.52 -8.03 -14.73
C GLN A 29 -15.37 -8.04 -13.71
N LEU A 30 -15.60 -7.55 -12.48
CA LEU A 30 -14.57 -7.46 -11.44
C LEU A 30 -14.75 -8.46 -10.31
N GLN A 31 -15.95 -9.05 -10.18
CA GLN A 31 -16.27 -10.02 -9.15
C GLN A 31 -15.31 -11.23 -9.17
N ALA A 32 -14.90 -11.68 -10.36
CA ALA A 32 -13.93 -12.77 -10.53
C ALA A 32 -12.56 -12.49 -9.87
N TYR A 33 -12.24 -11.20 -9.67
CA TYR A 33 -10.96 -10.71 -9.16
C TYR A 33 -11.05 -10.19 -7.71
N SER A 34 -12.15 -10.51 -7.02
CA SER A 34 -12.41 -10.06 -5.65
C SER A 34 -11.34 -10.54 -4.68
N SER A 35 -10.91 -11.80 -4.78
CA SER A 35 -9.85 -12.36 -3.94
C SER A 35 -8.55 -11.56 -4.03
N LEU A 36 -8.10 -11.24 -5.26
CA LEU A 36 -6.92 -10.42 -5.49
C LEU A 36 -7.06 -9.03 -4.86
N SER A 37 -8.24 -8.42 -5.01
CA SER A 37 -8.52 -7.07 -4.52
C SER A 37 -8.39 -6.99 -2.99
N TRP A 38 -8.97 -7.96 -2.27
CA TRP A 38 -8.88 -8.03 -0.80
C TRP A 38 -7.47 -8.35 -0.31
N ILE A 39 -6.78 -9.28 -0.98
CA ILE A 39 -5.37 -9.60 -0.67
C ILE A 39 -4.50 -8.36 -0.84
N SER A 40 -4.71 -7.61 -1.93
CA SER A 40 -3.96 -6.38 -2.20
C SER A 40 -4.21 -5.33 -1.12
N LEU A 41 -5.46 -5.14 -0.70
CA LEU A 41 -5.79 -4.21 0.39
C LEU A 41 -5.03 -4.57 1.67
N ALA A 42 -5.05 -5.84 2.06
CA ALA A 42 -4.35 -6.30 3.26
C ALA A 42 -2.83 -6.15 3.12
N ALA A 43 -2.27 -6.52 1.96
CA ALA A 43 -0.83 -6.43 1.69
C ALA A 43 -0.32 -4.98 1.74
N PHE A 44 -1.01 -4.04 1.07
CA PHE A 44 -0.60 -2.63 1.07
C PHE A 44 -0.83 -1.94 2.41
N ALA A 45 -1.88 -2.30 3.15
CA ALA A 45 -2.05 -1.83 4.53
C ALA A 45 -0.91 -2.31 5.43
N GLY A 46 -0.54 -3.58 5.34
CA GLY A 46 0.60 -4.16 6.06
C GLY A 46 1.92 -3.48 5.69
N LEU A 47 2.15 -3.23 4.40
CA LEU A 47 3.33 -2.52 3.90
C LEU A 47 3.42 -1.10 4.48
N CYS A 48 2.30 -0.37 4.56
CA CYS A 48 2.27 0.95 5.20
C CYS A 48 2.66 0.90 6.68
N ILE A 49 2.24 -0.13 7.43
CA ILE A 49 2.62 -0.32 8.84
C ILE A 49 4.13 -0.54 8.96
N LEU A 50 4.70 -1.43 8.14
CA LEU A 50 6.14 -1.69 8.11
C LEU A 50 6.93 -0.43 7.74
N MET A 51 6.46 0.29 6.73
CA MET A 51 7.03 1.56 6.28
C MET A 51 7.02 2.60 7.40
N TYR A 52 5.93 2.71 8.16
CA TYR A 52 5.82 3.67 9.26
C TYR A 52 6.80 3.36 10.37
N GLN A 53 6.89 2.08 10.77
CA GLN A 53 7.83 1.66 11.82
C GLN A 53 9.29 1.84 11.40
N ALA A 54 9.62 1.53 10.15
CA ALA A 54 10.97 1.74 9.62
C ALA A 54 11.29 3.24 9.49
N GLY A 55 10.37 4.02 8.92
CA GLY A 55 10.50 5.48 8.79
C GLY A 55 10.63 6.22 10.11
N TYR A 56 9.84 5.83 11.10
CA TYR A 56 9.91 6.40 12.44
C TYR A 56 11.25 6.14 13.11
N ARG A 57 11.74 4.88 13.06
CA ARG A 57 13.07 4.51 13.57
C ARG A 57 14.19 5.23 12.82
N ALA A 58 14.10 5.27 11.49
CA ALA A 58 15.09 5.93 10.64
C ALA A 58 15.09 7.45 10.82
N ALA A 59 13.92 8.05 11.14
CA ALA A 59 13.86 9.45 11.51
C ALA A 59 14.56 9.71 12.86
N MET A 60 14.45 8.81 13.84
CA MET A 60 15.16 9.00 15.10
C MET A 60 16.67 8.66 15.04
N SER A 61 17.18 8.22 13.88
CA SER A 61 18.59 7.88 13.70
C SER A 61 19.45 9.14 13.57
N ASP A 62 20.66 9.08 14.14
CA ASP A 62 21.69 10.13 13.97
C ASP A 62 22.14 10.26 12.50
N ASN A 63 22.02 9.18 11.72
CA ASN A 63 22.38 9.17 10.32
C ASN A 63 21.24 9.68 9.43
N LYS A 64 21.41 10.87 8.87
CA LYS A 64 20.44 11.51 7.95
C LYS A 64 20.11 10.68 6.71
N ASN A 65 20.99 9.75 6.31
CA ASN A 65 20.76 8.89 5.15
C ASN A 65 19.79 7.74 5.44
N ASP A 66 19.60 7.35 6.70
CA ASP A 66 18.76 6.19 7.04
C ASP A 66 17.30 6.40 6.65
N PHE A 67 16.80 7.63 6.83
CA PHE A 67 15.44 7.98 6.42
C PHE A 67 15.26 7.87 4.90
N THR A 68 16.17 8.45 4.14
CA THR A 68 16.16 8.36 2.66
C THR A 68 16.28 6.91 2.19
N ASN A 69 17.17 6.13 2.80
CA ASN A 69 17.35 4.71 2.48
C ASN A 69 16.09 3.90 2.77
N ALA A 70 15.40 4.18 3.89
CA ALA A 70 14.12 3.55 4.19
C ALA A 70 13.06 3.90 3.14
N VAL A 71 12.90 5.18 2.79
CA VAL A 71 11.95 5.64 1.76
C VAL A 71 12.21 4.94 0.42
N LEU A 72 13.47 4.92 -0.02
CA LEU A 72 13.87 4.27 -1.28
C LEU A 72 13.64 2.76 -1.22
N GLY A 73 14.02 2.12 -0.11
CA GLY A 73 13.83 0.69 0.09
C GLY A 73 12.36 0.27 0.01
N PHE A 74 11.45 1.00 0.65
CA PHE A 74 10.02 0.73 0.56
C PHE A 74 9.44 1.04 -0.83
N THR A 75 9.91 2.11 -1.47
CA THR A 75 9.47 2.46 -2.83
C THR A 75 9.86 1.40 -3.86
N VAL A 76 11.09 0.91 -3.79
CA VAL A 76 11.56 -0.17 -4.67
C VAL A 76 10.87 -1.49 -4.28
N GLY A 77 10.85 -1.82 -2.99
CA GLY A 77 10.25 -3.05 -2.49
C GLY A 77 8.78 -3.21 -2.85
N LYS A 78 7.98 -2.13 -2.77
CA LYS A 78 6.56 -2.18 -3.17
C LYS A 78 6.37 -2.36 -4.68
N MET A 79 7.27 -1.81 -5.50
CA MET A 79 7.22 -2.02 -6.95
C MET A 79 7.49 -3.47 -7.30
N PHE A 80 8.49 -4.09 -6.66
CA PHE A 80 8.74 -5.54 -6.78
C PHE A 80 7.56 -6.37 -6.27
N LEU A 81 7.01 -6.03 -5.10
CA LEU A 81 5.82 -6.70 -4.55
C LEU A 81 4.64 -6.63 -5.54
N ALA A 82 4.41 -5.45 -6.15
CA ALA A 82 3.33 -5.28 -7.10
C ALA A 82 3.51 -6.15 -8.34
N ILE A 83 4.74 -6.23 -8.89
CA ILE A 83 5.07 -7.12 -10.01
C ILE A 83 4.83 -8.58 -9.61
N LEU A 84 5.31 -9.00 -8.43
CA LEU A 84 5.15 -10.38 -7.96
C LEU A 84 3.68 -10.76 -7.77
N VAL A 85 2.85 -9.86 -7.23
CA VAL A 85 1.42 -10.11 -7.05
C VAL A 85 0.71 -10.20 -8.40
N ILE A 86 0.99 -9.29 -9.34
CA ILE A 86 0.39 -9.32 -10.68
C ILE A 86 0.78 -10.58 -11.44
N LEU A 87 2.08 -10.91 -11.49
CA LEU A 87 2.57 -12.10 -12.19
C LEU A 87 2.08 -13.38 -11.52
N GLY A 88 2.15 -13.46 -10.19
CA GLY A 88 1.66 -14.59 -9.42
C GLY A 88 0.17 -14.83 -9.67
N TYR A 89 -0.65 -13.78 -9.66
CA TYR A 89 -2.06 -13.89 -9.98
C TYR A 89 -2.30 -14.32 -11.43
N SER A 90 -1.58 -13.73 -12.39
CA SER A 90 -1.72 -14.07 -13.81
C SER A 90 -1.37 -15.54 -14.10
N LEU A 91 -0.39 -16.12 -13.40
CA LEU A 91 0.05 -17.50 -13.60
C LEU A 91 -0.87 -18.50 -12.89
N LEU A 92 -1.32 -18.20 -11.68
CA LEU A 92 -2.10 -19.12 -10.84
C LEU A 92 -3.59 -19.10 -11.17
N ALA A 93 -4.18 -17.91 -11.40
CA ALA A 93 -5.61 -17.75 -11.61
C ALA A 93 -6.01 -17.74 -13.08
N GLN A 94 -5.04 -17.59 -14.00
CA GLN A 94 -5.25 -17.52 -15.45
C GLN A 94 -6.49 -16.69 -15.83
N PRO A 95 -6.54 -15.41 -15.42
CA PRO A 95 -7.74 -14.60 -15.58
C PRO A 95 -8.09 -14.47 -17.07
N PRO A 96 -9.39 -14.50 -17.42
CA PRO A 96 -9.83 -14.46 -18.81
C PRO A 96 -9.52 -13.11 -19.49
N ASP A 97 -9.40 -12.04 -18.71
CA ASP A 97 -9.02 -10.72 -19.17
C ASP A 97 -8.06 -10.05 -18.17
N LYS A 98 -7.57 -8.86 -18.53
CA LYS A 98 -6.63 -8.07 -17.72
C LYS A 98 -7.32 -7.05 -16.81
N LEU A 99 -8.65 -7.12 -16.63
CA LEU A 99 -9.39 -6.13 -15.84
C LEU A 99 -9.06 -6.20 -14.34
N PHE A 100 -8.51 -7.32 -13.85
CA PHE A 100 -8.02 -7.47 -12.48
C PHE A 100 -6.97 -6.42 -12.08
N ILE A 101 -6.28 -5.84 -13.07
CA ILE A 101 -5.28 -4.78 -12.89
C ILE A 101 -5.93 -3.51 -12.34
N ILE A 102 -7.19 -3.21 -12.69
CA ILE A 102 -7.89 -1.98 -12.31
C ILE A 102 -8.06 -1.87 -10.79
N PRO A 103 -8.74 -2.80 -10.09
CA PRO A 103 -8.89 -2.72 -8.64
C PRO A 103 -7.54 -2.84 -7.93
N PHE A 104 -6.59 -3.60 -8.47
CA PHE A 104 -5.23 -3.70 -7.94
C PHE A 104 -4.53 -2.33 -7.94
N PHE A 105 -4.51 -1.64 -9.09
CA PHE A 105 -3.86 -0.33 -9.22
C PHE A 105 -4.58 0.76 -8.43
N ALA A 106 -5.91 0.70 -8.32
CA ALA A 106 -6.66 1.62 -7.46
C ALA A 106 -6.18 1.54 -6.01
N ILE A 107 -6.06 0.32 -5.47
CA ILE A 107 -5.51 0.10 -4.13
C ILE A 107 -4.05 0.56 -4.04
N TYR A 108 -3.20 0.13 -4.97
CA TYR A 108 -1.79 0.55 -5.01
C TYR A 108 -1.64 2.07 -4.94
N LEU A 109 -2.43 2.81 -5.72
CA LEU A 109 -2.36 4.27 -5.79
C LEU A 109 -2.85 4.92 -4.50
N ILE A 110 -4.00 4.48 -3.96
CA ILE A 110 -4.55 5.00 -2.70
C ILE A 110 -3.53 4.87 -1.57
N TYR A 111 -2.95 3.67 -1.41
CA TYR A 111 -1.94 3.44 -0.37
C TYR A 111 -0.62 4.14 -0.68
N THR A 112 -0.23 4.29 -1.95
CA THR A 112 0.98 5.05 -2.32
C THR A 112 0.86 6.53 -1.95
N ILE A 113 -0.29 7.16 -2.23
CA ILE A 113 -0.51 8.57 -1.86
C ILE A 113 -0.42 8.73 -0.34
N PHE A 114 -1.03 7.81 0.41
CA PHE A 114 -0.98 7.78 1.87
C PHE A 114 0.44 7.59 2.40
N GLU A 115 1.17 6.62 1.85
CA GLU A 115 2.56 6.31 2.18
C GLU A 115 3.46 7.54 1.99
N THR A 116 3.38 8.17 0.81
CA THR A 116 4.14 9.38 0.48
C THR A 116 3.79 10.54 1.40
N TYR A 117 2.51 10.76 1.69
CA TYR A 117 2.08 11.79 2.64
C TYR A 117 2.73 11.60 4.03
N PHE A 118 2.71 10.38 4.56
CA PHE A 118 3.28 10.09 5.88
C PHE A 118 4.80 10.15 5.90
N MET A 119 5.46 9.68 4.84
CA MET A 119 6.91 9.79 4.71
C MET A 119 7.35 11.25 4.67
N MET A 120 6.72 12.10 3.85
CA MET A 120 7.05 13.53 3.83
C MET A 120 6.86 14.19 5.20
N LYS A 121 5.87 13.76 5.98
CA LYS A 121 5.61 14.29 7.32
C LYS A 121 6.61 13.80 8.36
N LEU A 122 7.04 12.54 8.27
CA LEU A 122 8.08 11.96 9.13
C LEU A 122 9.44 12.60 8.87
N GLY A 123 9.82 12.80 7.60
CA GLY A 123 11.10 13.43 7.24
C GLY A 123 11.24 14.86 7.74
N ARG A 124 10.13 15.59 7.92
CA ARG A 124 10.11 16.93 8.54
C ARG A 124 10.28 16.92 10.06
N MET A 125 10.21 15.78 10.74
CA MET A 125 10.45 15.73 12.19
C MET A 125 11.92 15.95 12.57
N ASN A 126 12.85 15.82 11.61
CA ASN A 126 14.29 16.00 11.81
C ASN A 126 14.89 17.20 11.06
N ALA A 127 14.06 17.97 10.35
CA ALA A 127 14.46 19.17 9.62
C ALA A 127 14.21 20.39 10.50
#